data_AF-A0A7C5Y2B4-F1
#
_entry.id   AF-A0A7C5Y2B4-F1
#
_cell.length_a   1.000
_cell.length_b   1.000
_cell.length_c   1.000
_cell.angle_alpha   90.00
_cell.angle_beta   90.00
_cell.angle_gamma   90.00
#
_symmetry.space_group_name_H-M   'P 1'
#
loop_
_entity.id
_entity.type
_entity.pdbx_description
1 polymer ?
#
loop_
_entity_poly.entity_id
_entity_poly.type
_entity_poly.pdbx_seq_one_letter_code
_entity_poly.pdbx_strand_id
1 'polypeptide(L)' 'MSTRIPLPYSPKVLEIFRNPKNLGPLADATVVESAGSPACGDMI' A
#
# COMPACT_ATOMS: atom_id res chain seq x y z
N MET A 1 -9.40 27.41 -9.44
CA MET A 1 -8.00 27.19 -8.99
C MET A 1 -7.99 26.01 -8.05
N SER A 2 -7.11 25.04 -8.27
CA SER A 2 -7.04 23.83 -7.45
C SER A 2 -6.64 24.16 -6.01
N THR A 3 -7.49 23.83 -5.03
CA THR A 3 -7.29 24.03 -3.58
C THR A 3 -6.29 23.03 -2.97
N ARG A 4 -5.26 22.62 -3.72
CA ARG A 4 -4.34 21.53 -3.36
C ARG A 4 -3.42 21.96 -2.23
N ILE A 5 -3.91 21.82 -1.00
CA ILE A 5 -3.05 21.51 0.13
C ILE A 5 -2.27 20.25 -0.28
N PRO A 6 -0.93 20.25 -0.23
CA PRO A 6 -0.15 19.04 -0.46
C PRO A 6 -0.69 17.95 0.47
N LEU A 7 -0.93 16.75 -0.07
CA LEU A 7 -1.33 15.63 0.78
C LEU A 7 -0.32 15.52 1.93
N PRO A 8 -0.75 15.24 3.18
CA PRO A 8 0.12 15.22 4.35
C PRO A 8 1.02 13.97 4.38
N TYR A 9 1.55 13.58 3.23
CA TYR A 9 2.40 12.41 3.02
C TYR A 9 3.68 12.85 2.35
N SER A 10 4.78 12.19 2.72
CA SER A 10 6.04 12.41 2.05
C SER A 10 5.94 12.01 0.57
N PRO A 11 6.75 12.63 -0.32
CA PRO A 11 6.82 12.23 -1.72
C PRO A 11 7.08 10.73 -1.90
N LYS A 12 7.91 10.14 -1.03
CA LYS A 12 8.23 8.71 -1.05
C LYS A 12 7.01 7.82 -0.80
N VAL A 13 6.15 8.17 0.15
CA VAL A 13 4.91 7.42 0.42
C VAL A 13 3.99 7.50 -0.79
N LEU A 14 3.82 8.69 -1.38
CA LEU A 14 2.99 8.88 -2.56
C LEU A 14 3.52 8.11 -3.78
N GLU A 15 4.84 8.02 -3.94
CA GLU A 15 5.48 7.26 -5.00
C GLU A 15 5.21 5.76 -4.85
N ILE A 16 5.44 5.19 -3.66
CA ILE A 16 5.25 3.75 -3.40
C ILE A 16 3.76 3.38 -3.49
N PHE A 17 2.86 4.25 -3.03
CA PHE A 17 1.42 4.01 -3.16
C PHE A 17 0.96 3.96 -4.62
N ARG A 18 1.50 4.82 -5.48
CA ARG A 18 1.16 4.82 -6.92
C ARG A 18 1.85 3.69 -7.68
N ASN A 19 3.08 3.35 -7.30
CA ASN A 19 3.92 2.36 -7.94
C ASN A 19 4.43 1.36 -6.89
N PRO A 20 3.57 0.44 -6.40
CA PRO A 20 3.92 -0.51 -5.37
C PRO A 20 5.04 -1.43 -5.84
N LYS A 21 6.02 -1.64 -4.97
CA LYS A 21 7.13 -2.56 -5.22
C LYS A 21 6.74 -3.95 -4.73
N ASN A 22 7.14 -4.99 -5.47
CA ASN A 22 6.89 -6.39 -5.11
C ASN A 22 5.40 -6.75 -5.01
N LEU A 23 4.56 -6.13 -5.84
CA LEU A 23 3.14 -6.47 -5.91
C LEU A 23 2.95 -7.82 -6.63
N GLY A 24 2.26 -8.74 -5.99
CA GLY A 24 1.88 -10.04 -6.57
C GLY A 24 2.35 -11.23 -5.74
N PRO A 25 1.96 -12.44 -6.15
CA PRO A 25 2.36 -13.66 -5.46
C PRO A 25 3.86 -13.94 -5.65
N LEU A 26 4.51 -14.43 -4.59
CA LEU A 26 5.88 -14.95 -4.65
C LEU A 26 5.82 -16.46 -4.92
N ALA A 27 6.37 -16.91 -6.06
CA ALA A 27 6.19 -18.27 -6.56
C ALA A 27 6.80 -19.37 -5.66
N ASP A 28 7.87 -19.06 -4.95
CA ASP A 28 8.66 -19.96 -4.11
C ASP A 28 8.62 -19.56 -2.62
N ALA A 29 7.51 -18.94 -2.20
CA ALA A 29 7.32 -18.54 -0.80
C ALA A 29 7.36 -19.77 0.13
N THR A 30 8.18 -19.72 1.18
CA THR A 30 8.25 -20.78 2.20
C THR A 30 6.98 -20.83 3.06
N VAL A 31 6.32 -19.68 3.24
CA VAL A 31 5.10 -19.51 4.05
C VAL A 31 4.20 -18.49 3.35
N VAL A 32 2.89 -18.71 3.40
CA VAL A 32 1.86 -17.79 2.90
C VAL A 32 0.84 -17.60 4.02
N GLU A 33 0.54 -16.35 4.35
CA GLU A 33 -0.41 -15.98 5.40
C GLU A 33 -1.37 -14.92 4.83
N SER A 34 -2.52 -14.75 5.49
CA SER A 34 -3.46 -13.67 5.18
C SER A 34 -3.93 -13.01 6.47
N ALA A 35 -3.93 -11.69 6.50
CA ALA A 35 -4.35 -10.90 7.65
C ALA A 35 -5.33 -9.81 7.25
N GLY A 36 -6.22 -9.45 8.16
CA GLY A 36 -7.23 -8.42 7.93
C GLY A 36 -7.52 -7.60 9.18
N SER A 37 -7.88 -6.34 8.98
CA SER A 37 -8.26 -5.43 10.07
C SER A 37 -9.72 -5.00 9.91
N PRO A 38 -10.63 -5.41 10.82
CA PRO A 38 -12.02 -4.98 10.79
C PRO A 38 -12.22 -3.48 10.99
N ALA A 39 -11.24 -2.80 11.61
CA ALA A 39 -11.33 -1.38 11.92
C ALA A 39 -11.21 -0.48 10.67
N CYS A 40 -10.47 -0.92 9.65
CA CYS A 40 -10.25 -0.17 8.41
C CYS A 40 -10.72 -0.91 7.15
N GLY A 41 -10.97 -2.23 7.24
CA GLY A 41 -11.35 -3.06 6.10
C GLY A 41 -10.17 -3.49 5.22
N ASP A 42 -8.93 -3.18 5.61
CA ASP A 42 -7.74 -3.58 4.88
C ASP A 42 -7.50 -5.09 5.03
N MET A 43 -7.10 -5.71 3.92
CA MET A 43 -6.68 -7.11 3.83
C MET A 43 -5.29 -7.14 3.20
N ILE A 44 -4.40 -7.94 3.78
CA ILE A 44 -3.02 -8.13 3.31
C ILE A 44 -2.63 -9.61 3.25
#